data_AF-A0A7G8EM58-F1
#
_entry.id   AF-A0A7G8EM58-F1
#
_cell.length_a   1.000
_cell.length_b   1.000
_cell.length_c   1.000
_cell.angle_alpha   90.00
_cell.angle_beta   90.00
_cell.angle_gamma   90.00
#
_symmetry.space_group_name_H-M   'P 1'
#
loop_
_entity.id
_entity.type
_entity.pdbx_description
1 polymer ?
#
loop_
_entity_poly.entity_id
_entity_poly.type
_entity_poly.pdbx_seq_one_letter_code
_entity_poly.pdbx_strand_id
1 'polypeptide(L)' 'MDRPPALASWSHRGCSVELAAEPSAPPLFRITHGSGVPLGQVSNLEEARELIDRELPLLRQRLAASA' A
#
# COMPACT_ATOMS: atom_id res chain seq x y z
N MET A 1 -17.89 16.96 11.96
CA MET A 1 -17.54 16.05 10.86
C MET A 1 -16.89 14.84 11.49
N ASP A 2 -17.62 13.73 11.59
CA ASP A 2 -17.08 12.45 12.05
C ASP A 2 -15.97 12.02 11.09
N ARG A 3 -14.72 12.12 11.55
CA ARG A 3 -13.60 11.49 10.87
C ARG A 3 -13.86 9.98 10.97
N PRO A 4 -14.09 9.26 9.85
CA PRO A 4 -14.27 7.81 9.94
C PRO A 4 -13.09 7.20 10.71
N PRO A 5 -13.33 6.17 11.54
CA PRO A 5 -12.30 5.59 12.39
C PRO A 5 -11.07 5.29 11.53
N ALA A 6 -9.90 5.69 12.03
CA ALA A 6 -8.64 5.55 11.31
C ALA A 6 -8.56 4.12 10.78
N LEU A 7 -8.68 4.00 9.47
CA LEU A 7 -8.50 2.73 8.80
C LEU A 7 -7.14 2.20 9.22
N ALA A 8 -7.12 0.95 9.67
CA ALA A 8 -5.89 0.36 10.16
C ALA A 8 -4.81 0.52 9.08
N SER A 9 -3.69 1.11 9.49
CA SER A 9 -2.56 1.44 8.61
C SER A 9 -1.29 0.84 9.19
N TRP A 10 -0.51 0.21 8.32
CA TRP A 10 0.75 -0.44 8.66
C TRP A 10 1.86 0.10 7.76
N SER A 11 3.09 0.04 8.24
CA SER A 11 4.28 0.40 7.45
C SER A 11 5.15 -0.83 7.19
N HIS A 12 5.56 -1.04 5.94
CA HIS A 12 6.44 -2.12 5.54
C HIS A 12 7.44 -1.68 4.47
N ARG A 13 8.75 -1.80 4.76
CA ARG A 13 9.87 -1.44 3.84
C ARG A 13 9.80 -0.04 3.22
N GLY A 14 9.18 0.92 3.91
CA GLY A 14 8.96 2.27 3.39
C GLY A 14 7.67 2.43 2.56
N CYS A 15 6.79 1.44 2.58
CA CYS A 15 5.42 1.51 2.03
C CYS A 15 4.41 1.60 3.17
N SER A 16 3.36 2.39 2.97
CA SER A 16 2.13 2.38 3.77
C SER A 16 1.17 1.35 3.20
N VAL A 17 0.54 0.57 4.06
CA VAL A 17 -0.53 -0.38 3.75
C VAL A 17 -1.76 0.09 4.51
N GLU A 18 -2.82 0.44 3.81
CA GLU A 18 -4.05 0.98 4.39
C GLU A 18 -5.21 0.03 4.09
N LEU A 19 -5.93 -0.40 5.13
CA LEU A 19 -7.18 -1.10 4.92
C LEU A 19 -8.21 -0.12 4.34
N ALA A 20 -8.81 -0.40 3.19
CA ALA A 20 -9.97 0.30 2.68
C ALA A 20 -11.22 -0.40 3.21
N ALA A 21 -11.98 0.28 4.06
CA ALA A 21 -13.25 -0.23 4.56
C ALA A 21 -14.35 0.19 3.61
N GLU A 22 -14.89 -0.80 2.91
CA GLU A 22 -16.18 -0.68 2.23
C GLU A 22 -17.19 -1.57 2.97
N PRO A 23 -18.37 -1.04 3.37
CA PRO A 23 -19.35 -1.79 4.17
C PRO A 23 -19.88 -3.08 3.51
N SER A 24 -19.73 -3.21 2.19
CA SER A 24 -20.31 -4.27 1.37
C SER A 24 -19.29 -5.00 0.51
N ALA A 25 -17.99 -4.70 0.66
CA ALA A 25 -16.94 -5.28 -0.17
C ALA A 25 -15.94 -6.07 0.68
N PRO A 26 -15.25 -7.05 0.09
CA PRO A 26 -14.12 -7.70 0.74
C PRO A 26 -13.06 -6.68 1.16
N PRO A 27 -12.31 -6.94 2.25
CA PRO A 27 -11.28 -6.03 2.73
C PRO A 27 -10.23 -5.83 1.64
N LEU A 28 -9.98 -4.58 1.27
CA LEU A 28 -8.96 -4.23 0.28
C LEU A 28 -7.83 -3.48 0.98
N PHE A 29 -6.60 -3.89 0.80
CA PHE A 29 -5.42 -3.21 1.31
C PHE A 29 -4.81 -2.39 0.18
N ARG A 30 -4.74 -1.07 0.37
CA ARG A 30 -4.08 -0.15 -0.55
C ARG A 30 -2.63 0.00 -0.14
N ILE A 31 -1.71 -0.16 -1.09
CA ILE A 31 -0.27 -0.04 -0.83
C ILE A 31 0.30 1.18 -1.56
N THR A 32 0.95 2.06 -0.81
CA THR A 32 1.56 3.30 -1.31
C THR A 32 3.01 3.39 -0.82
N HIS A 33 3.97 3.60 -1.72
CA HIS A 33 5.35 3.86 -1.34
C HIS A 33 5.51 5.24 -0.69
N GLY A 34 6.49 5.43 0.19
CA GLY A 34 6.76 6.70 0.88
C GLY A 34 7.08 7.89 -0.05
N SER A 35 7.35 7.63 -1.33
CA SER A 35 7.45 8.69 -2.36
C SER A 35 6.08 9.17 -2.88
N GLY A 36 4.97 8.63 -2.38
CA GLY A 36 3.61 8.91 -2.85
C GLY A 36 3.16 8.07 -4.06
N VAL A 37 3.98 7.14 -4.54
CA VAL A 37 3.64 6.29 -5.69
C VAL A 37 2.78 5.10 -5.24
N PRO A 38 1.58 4.89 -5.82
CA PRO A 38 0.77 3.72 -5.53
C PRO A 38 1.42 2.46 -6.11
N LEU A 39 1.52 1.40 -5.31
CA LEU A 39 1.99 0.08 -5.76
C LEU A 39 0.83 -0.82 -6.19
N GLY A 40 -0.35 -0.67 -5.58
CA GLY A 40 -1.56 -1.40 -5.97
C GLY A 40 -2.52 -1.66 -4.82
N GLN A 41 -3.44 -2.61 -5.05
CA GLN A 41 -4.47 -3.02 -4.11
C GLN A 41 -4.59 -4.54 -4.09
N VAL A 42 -4.82 -5.12 -2.91
CA VAL A 42 -4.88 -6.58 -2.68
C VAL A 42 -5.91 -6.91 -1.61
N SER A 43 -6.27 -8.18 -1.45
CA SER A 43 -7.39 -8.57 -0.55
C SER A 43 -6.93 -9.08 0.81
N ASN A 44 -5.62 -9.28 1.02
CA ASN A 44 -5.06 -9.72 2.29
C ASN A 44 -3.62 -9.22 2.49
N LEU A 45 -3.11 -9.34 3.72
CA LEU A 45 -1.77 -8.86 4.09
C LEU A 45 -0.62 -9.67 3.47
N GLU A 46 -0.85 -10.94 3.12
CA GLU A 46 0.17 -11.78 2.48
C GLU A 46 0.42 -11.32 1.04
N GLU A 47 -0.65 -11.12 0.27
CA GLU A 47 -0.59 -10.51 -1.05
C GLU A 47 0.03 -9.10 -0.99
N ALA A 48 -0.22 -8.33 0.07
CA ALA A 48 0.38 -7.01 0.24
C ALA A 48 1.89 -7.10 0.39
N ARG A 49 2.38 -8.07 1.17
CA ARG A 49 3.82 -8.34 1.32
C ARG A 49 4.44 -8.74 -0.01
N GLU A 50 3.81 -9.67 -0.73
CA GLU A 50 4.29 -10.14 -2.03
C GLU A 50 4.33 -9.01 -3.07
N LEU A 51 3.30 -8.16 -3.10
CA LEU A 51 3.26 -7.00 -3.98
C LEU A 51 4.39 -6.02 -3.67
N ILE A 52 4.65 -5.74 -2.39
CA ILE A 52 5.75 -4.85 -1.99
C ILE A 52 7.09 -5.45 -2.42
N ASP A 53 7.33 -6.73 -2.13
CA ASP A 53 8.60 -7.37 -2.46
C ASP A 53 8.84 -7.43 -3.98
N ARG A 54 7.78 -7.55 -4.79
CA ARG A 54 7.85 -7.54 -6.27
C ARG A 54 8.07 -6.15 -6.85
N GLU A 55 7.29 -5.15 -6.43
CA GLU A 55 7.25 -3.83 -7.07
C GLU A 55 8.29 -2.85 -6.52
N LEU A 56 8.65 -2.97 -5.24
CA LEU A 56 9.55 -2.02 -4.58
C LEU A 56 10.96 -1.96 -5.20
N PRO A 57 11.60 -3.08 -5.61
CA PRO A 57 12.89 -3.03 -6.28
C PRO A 57 12.83 -2.27 -7.61
N LEU A 58 11.78 -2.51 -8.40
CA LEU A 58 11.59 -1.86 -9.70
C LEU A 58 11.33 -0.35 -9.53
N LEU A 59 10.50 0.01 -8.55
CA LEU A 59 10.24 1.41 -8.23
C LEU A 59 11.53 2.13 -7.80
N ARG A 60 12.34 1.51 -6.94
CA ARG A 60 13.62 2.10 -6.50
C ARG A 60 14.59 2.31 -7.66
N GLN A 61 14.69 1.36 -8.59
CA GLN A 61 15.51 1.51 -9.79
C GLN A 61 15.02 2.69 -10.65
N ARG A 62 13.70 2.82 -10.86
CA ARG A 62 13.11 3.93 -11.61
C ARG A 62 13.38 5.29 -10.95
N LEU A 63 13.25 5.37 -9.64
CA LEU A 63 13.54 6.59 -8.88
C LEU A 63 15.02 6.97 -8.96
N ALA A 64 15.93 5.99 -8.83
CA ALA A 64 17.37 6.22 -8.94
C ALA A 64 17.80 6.67 -10.35
N ALA A 65 17.15 6.15 -11.40
CA ALA A 65 17.40 6.58 -12.78
C ALA A 65 16.83 7.96 -13.11
N SER A 66 15.94 8.50 -12.26
CA SER A 66 15.28 9.81 -12.45
C SER A 66 15.86 10.92 -11.55
N ALA A 67 16.87 10.59 -10.73
CA ALA A 67 17.53 11.51 -9.80
C ALA A 67 18.91 11.94 -10.36
#